data_AF-A0A952SY88-F1
#
_entry.id   AF-A0A952SY88-F1
#
_cell.length_a   1.000
_cell.length_b   1.000
_cell.length_c   1.000
_cell.angle_alpha   90.00
_cell.angle_beta   90.00
_cell.angle_gamma   90.00
#
_symmetry.space_group_name_H-M   'P 1'
#
loop_
_entity.id
_entity.type
_entity.pdbx_description
1 polymer ?
#
loop_
_entity_poly.entity_id
_entity_poly.type
_entity_poly.pdbx_seq_one_letter_code
_entity_poly.pdbx_strand_id
1 'polypeptide(L)'
;CHKPMTITLTNEIRSILPPSVRRKAGFRTGDQVEIKASGGIVMIVPKSTPADEYTPTQRKIIDAQLDEAEKGPLHGPFSDGKQIAAYMKTFQAQRRGKSKTKTR
;
A
#
# COMPACT_ATOMS: atom_id res chain seq x y z
N CYS A 1 1.25 -32.30 6.75
CA CYS A 1 0.98 -30.84 6.63
C CYS A 1 0.19 -30.38 7.85
N HIS A 2 0.80 -29.63 8.77
CA HIS A 2 0.07 -29.10 9.92
C HIS A 2 -0.72 -27.87 9.48
N LYS A 3 -2.02 -27.83 9.79
CA LYS A 3 -2.89 -26.71 9.42
C LYS A 3 -2.53 -25.50 10.27
N PRO A 4 -2.39 -24.29 9.69
CA PRO A 4 -2.16 -23.09 10.49
C PRO A 4 -3.36 -22.85 11.40
N MET A 5 -3.08 -22.55 12.67
CA MET A 5 -4.11 -22.18 13.65
C MET A 5 -4.14 -20.66 13.77
N THR A 6 -5.32 -20.06 13.65
CA THR A 6 -5.51 -18.63 13.94
C THR A 6 -5.92 -18.45 15.39
N ILE A 7 -5.23 -17.57 16.11
CA ILE A 7 -5.63 -17.17 17.46
C ILE A 7 -5.65 -15.65 17.57
N THR A 8 -6.48 -15.14 18.48
CA THR A 8 -6.46 -13.75 18.90
C THR A 8 -5.41 -13.56 19.98
N LEU A 9 -4.63 -12.48 19.90
CA LEU A 9 -3.61 -12.20 20.90
C LEU A 9 -4.25 -11.64 22.19
N THR A 10 -4.53 -12.55 23.12
CA THR A 10 -5.04 -12.27 24.47
C THR A 10 -3.90 -11.99 25.47
N ASN A 11 -4.25 -11.56 26.69
CA ASN A 11 -3.27 -11.34 27.76
C ASN A 11 -2.54 -12.63 28.19
N GLU A 12 -3.12 -13.81 27.98
CA GLU A 12 -2.49 -15.09 28.35
C GLU A 12 -1.31 -15.43 27.44
N ILE A 13 -1.45 -15.18 26.13
CA ILE A 13 -0.37 -15.38 25.14
C ILE A 13 0.77 -14.36 25.35
N ARG A 14 0.49 -13.21 25.97
CA ARG A 14 1.56 -12.25 26.36
C ARG A 14 2.53 -12.82 27.38
N SER A 15 2.11 -13.81 28.18
CA SER A 15 2.99 -14.48 29.14
C SER A 15 4.08 -15.29 28.44
N ILE A 16 3.77 -15.82 27.25
CA ILE A 16 4.65 -16.70 26.46
C ILE A 16 5.74 -15.90 25.73
N LEU A 17 5.45 -14.64 25.35
CA LEU A 17 6.38 -13.79 24.59
C LEU A 17 6.89 -12.61 25.43
N PRO A 18 8.21 -12.49 25.67
CA PRO A 18 8.79 -11.36 26.38
C PRO A 18 8.37 -10.01 25.76
N PRO A 19 8.11 -8.96 26.58
CA PRO A 19 7.65 -7.66 26.08
C PRO A 19 8.54 -7.05 24.99
N SER A 20 9.85 -7.26 25.06
CA SER A 20 10.82 -6.77 24.07
C SER A 20 10.63 -7.40 22.70
N VAL A 21 10.37 -8.71 22.65
CA VAL A 21 10.14 -9.46 21.38
C VAL A 21 8.83 -8.99 20.76
N ARG A 22 7.79 -8.80 21.59
CA ARG A 22 6.48 -8.32 21.13
C ARG A 22 6.53 -6.92 20.54
N ARG A 23 7.23 -5.99 21.20
CA ARG A 23 7.40 -4.61 20.70
C ARG A 23 8.16 -4.59 19.36
N LYS A 24 9.23 -5.38 19.24
CA LYS A 24 9.99 -5.51 17.99
C LYS A 24 9.15 -6.12 16.86
N ALA A 25 8.30 -7.08 17.18
CA ALA A 25 7.40 -7.72 16.23
C ALA A 25 6.15 -6.89 15.89
N GLY A 26 5.89 -5.77 16.60
CA GLY A 26 4.77 -4.88 16.33
C GLY A 26 3.39 -5.36 16.81
N PHE A 27 3.32 -6.46 17.55
CA PHE A 27 2.03 -7.05 17.98
C PHE A 27 1.31 -6.25 19.07
N ARG A 28 0.02 -5.99 18.85
CA ARG A 28 -0.90 -5.31 19.78
C ARG A 28 -1.93 -6.28 20.36
N THR A 29 -2.49 -5.92 21.51
CA THR A 29 -3.59 -6.70 22.10
C THR A 29 -4.79 -6.66 21.16
N GLY A 30 -5.38 -7.82 20.88
CA GLY A 30 -6.52 -7.94 19.96
C GLY A 30 -6.14 -8.26 18.51
N ASP A 31 -4.86 -8.25 18.16
CA ASP A 31 -4.42 -8.66 16.83
C ASP A 31 -4.71 -10.15 16.60
N GLN A 32 -5.17 -10.49 15.38
CA GLN A 32 -5.23 -11.89 14.94
C GLN A 32 -3.85 -12.30 14.44
N VAL A 33 -3.35 -13.43 14.93
CA VAL A 33 -2.08 -14.00 14.52
C VAL A 33 -2.29 -15.43 14.02
N GLU A 34 -1.54 -15.79 12.98
CA GLU A 34 -1.46 -17.14 12.44
C GLU A 34 -0.25 -17.84 13.06
N ILE A 35 -0.49 -19.00 13.67
CA ILE A 35 0.55 -19.85 14.23
C ILE A 35 0.82 -21.00 13.27
N LYS A 36 2.08 -21.12 12.88
CA LYS A 36 2.62 -22.21 12.06
C LYS A 36 3.66 -22.96 12.88
N ALA A 37 3.53 -24.28 12.92
CA ALA A 37 4.52 -25.15 13.57
C ALA A 37 5.14 -26.06 12.51
N SER A 38 6.47 -26.01 12.38
CA SER A 38 7.22 -26.88 11.48
C SER A 38 8.62 -27.14 12.02
N GLY A 39 9.07 -28.40 11.99
CA GLY A 39 10.46 -28.76 12.31
C GLY A 39 10.96 -28.33 13.70
N GLY A 40 10.07 -28.25 14.69
CA GLY A 40 10.40 -27.77 16.04
C GLY A 40 10.37 -26.24 16.22
N ILE A 41 10.04 -25.49 15.16
CA ILE A 41 9.93 -24.04 15.18
C ILE A 41 8.45 -23.63 15.17
N VAL A 42 8.08 -22.73 16.08
CA VAL A 42 6.77 -22.08 16.11
C VAL A 42 6.91 -20.66 15.54
N MET A 43 6.35 -20.44 14.36
CA MET A 43 6.25 -19.14 13.72
C MET A 43 4.91 -18.50 14.07
N ILE A 44 4.98 -17.26 14.57
CA ILE A 44 3.81 -16.42 14.85
C ILE A 44 3.86 -15.27 13.86
N VAL A 45 2.88 -15.23 12.97
CA VAL A 45 2.81 -14.25 11.88
C VAL A 45 1.54 -13.43 12.07
N PRO A 46 1.55 -12.10 11.88
CA PRO A 46 0.31 -11.34 11.82
C PRO A 46 -0.60 -11.97 10.78
N LYS A 47 -1.86 -12.23 11.13
CA LYS A 47 -2.84 -12.57 10.12
C LYS A 47 -3.06 -11.30 9.31
N SER A 48 -2.48 -11.27 8.11
CA SER A 48 -2.83 -10.23 7.15
C SER A 48 -4.32 -10.38 6.90
N THR A 49 -5.13 -9.51 7.49
CA THR A 49 -6.39 -9.17 6.85
C THR A 49 -5.97 -8.70 5.46
N PRO A 50 -6.40 -9.33 4.36
CA PRO A 50 -6.27 -8.66 3.08
C PRO A 50 -6.93 -7.31 3.31
N ALA A 51 -6.15 -6.23 3.19
CA ALA A 51 -6.67 -4.89 3.33
C ALA A 51 -7.63 -4.74 2.16
N ASP A 52 -8.90 -5.00 2.45
CA ASP A 52 -10.06 -4.89 1.60
C ASP A 52 -9.77 -5.13 0.12
N GLU A 53 -10.12 -6.33 -0.32
CA GLU A 53 -10.67 -6.44 -1.66
C GLU A 53 -11.64 -5.27 -1.86
N TYR A 54 -11.30 -4.33 -2.76
CA TYR A 54 -12.01 -3.07 -2.92
C TYR A 54 -13.51 -3.32 -2.87
N THR A 55 -14.23 -2.60 -2.00
CA THR A 55 -15.68 -2.76 -1.93
C THR A 55 -16.28 -2.46 -3.30
N PRO A 56 -17.43 -3.04 -3.68
CA PRO A 56 -18.02 -2.81 -4.99
C PRO A 56 -18.22 -1.33 -5.32
N THR A 57 -18.38 -0.47 -4.31
CA THR A 57 -18.47 0.99 -4.47
C THR A 57 -17.10 1.63 -4.70
N GLN A 58 -16.05 1.21 -3.98
CA GLN A 58 -14.68 1.69 -4.22
C GLN A 58 -14.16 1.27 -5.61
N ARG A 59 -14.47 0.04 -6.06
CA ARG A 59 -14.13 -0.42 -7.41
C ARG A 59 -14.74 0.48 -8.48
N LYS A 60 -16.04 0.77 -8.38
CA LYS A 60 -16.73 1.66 -9.33
C LYS A 60 -16.11 3.06 -9.40
N ILE A 61 -15.63 3.60 -8.27
CA ILE A 61 -14.97 4.91 -8.24
C ILE A 61 -13.61 4.83 -8.95
N ILE A 62 -12.84 3.78 -8.69
CA ILE A 62 -11.53 3.56 -9.32
C ILE A 62 -11.71 3.34 -10.83
N ASP A 63 -12.67 2.51 -11.23
CA ASP A 63 -12.97 2.23 -12.64
C ASP A 63 -13.39 3.51 -13.37
N ALA A 64 -14.27 4.33 -12.76
CA ALA A 64 -14.67 5.61 -13.34
C ALA A 64 -13.50 6.60 -13.49
N GLN A 65 -12.58 6.62 -12.51
CA GLN A 65 -11.36 7.45 -12.59
C GLN A 65 -10.39 6.94 -13.66
N LEU A 66 -10.27 5.64 -13.84
CA LEU A 66 -9.45 5.03 -14.88
C LEU A 66 -10.04 5.32 -16.28
N ASP A 67 -11.34 5.18 -16.45
CA ASP A 67 -12.06 5.51 -17.68
C ASP A 67 -11.94 7.00 -18.05
N GLU A 68 -11.90 7.88 -17.04
CA GLU A 68 -11.65 9.31 -17.25
C GLU A 68 -10.19 9.58 -17.62
N ALA A 69 -9.24 8.93 -16.97
CA ALA A 69 -7.81 9.09 -17.25
C ALA A 69 -7.42 8.57 -18.64
N GLU A 70 -8.07 7.52 -19.14
CA GLU A 70 -7.85 6.99 -20.49
C GLU A 70 -8.24 8.00 -21.58
N LYS A 71 -9.20 8.90 -21.30
CA LYS A 71 -9.60 9.98 -22.20
C LYS A 71 -8.57 11.11 -22.29
N GLY A 72 -7.59 11.15 -21.38
CA GLY A 72 -6.46 12.08 -21.43
C GLY A 72 -6.75 13.48 -20.88
N PRO A 73 -5.71 14.31 -20.70
CA PRO A 73 -4.77 14.65 -21.77
C PRO A 73 -3.55 13.72 -21.83
N LEU A 74 -3.49 12.92 -22.89
CA LEU A 74 -2.32 12.12 -23.21
C LEU A 74 -1.29 13.02 -23.90
N HIS A 75 -0.13 13.19 -23.28
CA HIS A 75 0.94 14.01 -23.84
C HIS A 75 1.79 13.20 -24.81
N GLY A 76 1.42 13.29 -26.08
CA GLY A 76 2.23 12.92 -27.26
C GLY A 76 2.65 11.45 -27.36
N PRO A 77 2.71 10.88 -28.57
CA PRO A 77 3.66 9.81 -28.80
C PRO A 77 5.08 10.42 -28.75
N PHE A 78 5.88 10.02 -27.78
CA PHE A 78 7.31 10.35 -27.77
C PHE A 78 8.05 9.26 -28.52
N SER A 79 8.77 9.64 -29.58
CA SER A 79 9.54 8.67 -30.38
C SER A 79 10.96 8.44 -29.84
N ASP A 80 11.49 9.35 -29.02
CA ASP A 80 12.80 9.24 -28.38
C ASP A 80 12.88 10.06 -27.08
N GLY A 81 13.82 9.70 -26.19
CA GLY A 81 14.05 10.36 -24.91
C GLY A 81 14.39 11.86 -25.02
N LYS A 82 14.96 12.30 -26.15
CA LYS A 82 15.19 13.74 -26.40
C LYS A 82 13.89 14.53 -26.50
N GLN A 83 12.84 13.94 -27.07
CA GLN A 83 11.52 14.58 -27.19
C GLN A 83 10.86 14.69 -25.81
N ILE A 84 11.01 13.66 -24.97
CA ILE A 84 10.55 13.69 -23.57
C ILE A 84 11.27 14.80 -22.81
N ALA A 85 12.59 14.90 -22.92
CA ALA A 85 13.38 15.92 -22.22
C ALA A 85 13.01 17.35 -22.66
N ALA A 86 12.79 17.56 -23.96
CA ALA A 86 12.35 18.84 -24.49
C ALA A 86 10.94 19.21 -23.98
N TYR A 87 10.00 18.26 -24.00
CA TYR A 87 8.66 18.44 -23.46
C TYR A 87 8.67 18.75 -21.97
N MET A 88 9.48 18.05 -21.17
CA MET A 88 9.59 18.30 -19.73
C MET A 88 10.16 19.69 -19.43
N LYS A 89 11.14 20.17 -20.23
CA LYS A 89 11.67 21.53 -20.09
C LYS A 89 10.61 22.60 -20.36
N THR A 90 9.81 22.46 -21.42
CA THR A 90 8.74 23.41 -21.73
C THR A 90 7.61 23.34 -20.70
N PHE A 91 7.24 22.15 -20.25
CA PHE A 91 6.24 21.94 -19.21
C PHE A 91 6.65 22.60 -17.88
N GLN A 92 7.91 22.45 -17.47
CA GLN A 92 8.46 23.11 -16.27
C GLN A 92 8.42 24.64 -16.40
N ALA A 93 8.80 25.19 -17.56
CA ALA A 93 8.74 26.63 -17.81
C ALA A 93 7.31 27.19 -17.74
N GLN A 94 6.33 26.48 -18.32
CA GLN A 94 4.92 26.86 -18.25
C GLN A 94 4.38 26.87 -16.81
N ARG A 95 4.76 25.87 -16.00
CA ARG A 95 4.37 25.82 -14.58
C ARG A 95 4.97 26.98 -13.77
N ARG A 96 6.22 27.34 -14.04
CA ARG A 96 6.91 28.47 -13.39
C ARG A 96 6.32 29.82 -13.81
N GLY A 97 5.82 29.95 -15.04
CA GLY A 97 5.11 31.13 -15.52
C GLY A 97 3.74 31.30 -14.84
N LYS A 98 2.96 30.22 -14.72
CA LYS A 98 1.65 30.24 -14.06
C LYS A 98 1.71 30.59 -12.57
N SER A 99 2.81 30.27 -11.88
CA SER A 99 3.02 30.69 -10.48
C SER A 99 3.31 32.19 -10.30
N LYS A 100 3.66 32.92 -11.37
CA LYS A 100 3.97 34.36 -11.32
C LYS A 100 2.74 35.25 -11.57
N THR A 101 1.66 34.72 -12.14
CA THR A 101 0.45 35.49 -12.50
C THR A 101 -0.64 35.42 -11.42
N LYS A 102 -0.55 34.51 -10.44
CA LYS A 102 -1.51 34.40 -9.32
C LYS A 102 -1.16 35.30 -8.12
N THR A 103 -0.69 36.51 -8.39
CA THR A 103 -0.58 37.60 -7.41
C THR A 103 -1.02 38.88 -8.09
N ARG A 104 -2.34 39.05 -8.16
CA ARG A 104 -3.04 40.33 -8.24
C ARG A 104 -4.53 40.09 -7.99
#